data_AF-A0AAN8SJJ0-F1
#
_entry.id   AF-A0AAN8SJJ0-F1
#
_cell.length_a   1.000
_cell.length_b   1.000
_cell.length_c   1.000
_cell.angle_alpha   90.00
_cell.angle_beta   90.00
_cell.angle_gamma   90.00
#
_symmetry.space_group_name_H-M   'P 1'
#
loop_
_entity.id
_entity.type
_entity.pdbx_description
1 polymer ?
#
loop_
_entity_poly.entity_id
_entity_poly.type
_entity_poly.pdbx_seq_one_letter_code
_entity_poly.pdbx_strand_id
1 'polypeptide(L)' 'MTEKCFKKCIEKPGTTLDSYEQKCVAMCMDRYLDSWNLVSKAYGNRLQRERQRM' A
#
# COMPACT_ATOMS: atom_id res chain seq x y z
N MET A 1 5.74 1.22 1.56
CA MET A 1 4.65 2.12 1.13
C MET A 1 5.19 3.30 0.32
N THR A 2 6.00 4.16 0.93
CA THR A 2 6.54 5.39 0.31
C THR A 2 7.26 5.13 -1.01
N GLU A 3 8.21 4.21 -1.07
CA GLU A 3 8.94 3.88 -2.31
C GLU A 3 8.00 3.34 -3.41
N LYS A 4 7.01 2.52 -3.04
CA LYS A 4 6.04 1.96 -4.00
C LYS A 4 5.15 3.05 -4.59
N CYS A 5 4.65 3.95 -3.76
CA CYS A 5 3.82 5.06 -4.21
C CYS A 5 4.63 6.09 -5.01
N PHE A 6 5.86 6.38 -4.60
CA PHE A 6 6.75 7.25 -5.36
C PHE A 6 7.00 6.69 -6.77
N LYS A 7 7.45 5.43 -6.88
CA LYS A 7 7.66 4.77 -8.19
C LYS A 7 6.40 4.70 -9.04
N LYS A 8 5.22 4.64 -8.42
CA LYS A 8 3.95 4.52 -9.15
C LYS A 8 3.42 5.86 -9.64
N CYS A 9 3.65 6.94 -8.89
CA CYS A 9 3.02 8.24 -9.12
C CYS A 9 3.95 9.30 -9.68
N ILE A 10 5.27 9.17 -9.50
CA ILE A 10 6.26 10.17 -9.90
C ILE A 10 6.95 9.68 -11.18
N GLU A 11 6.43 10.12 -12.32
CA GLU A 11 6.96 9.76 -13.65
C GLU A 11 8.16 10.62 -14.05
N LYS A 12 8.20 11.87 -13.57
CA LYS A 12 9.25 12.85 -13.89
C LYS A 12 9.76 13.48 -12.59
N PRO A 13 10.81 12.92 -11.99
CA PRO A 13 11.33 13.42 -10.72
C PRO A 13 11.73 14.90 -10.82
N GLY A 14 11.16 15.72 -9.94
CA GLY A 14 11.46 17.14 -9.82
C GLY A 14 11.70 17.55 -8.37
N THR A 15 11.94 18.84 -8.14
CA THR A 15 12.11 19.41 -6.79
C THR A 15 10.77 19.68 -6.09
N THR A 16 9.67 19.62 -6.82
CA THR A 16 8.31 19.84 -6.33
C THR A 16 7.36 18.83 -6.93
N LEU A 17 6.33 18.43 -6.17
CA LEU A 17 5.26 17.58 -6.68
C LEU A 17 4.20 18.44 -7.36
N ASP A 18 3.81 18.07 -8.58
CA ASP A 18 2.66 18.68 -9.23
C ASP A 18 1.33 18.23 -8.59
N SER A 19 0.21 18.84 -9.01
CA SER A 19 -1.11 18.55 -8.41
C SER A 19 -1.57 17.10 -8.65
N TYR A 20 -1.16 16.50 -9.77
CA TYR A 20 -1.47 15.10 -10.07
C TYR A 20 -0.64 14.17 -9.20
N GLU A 21 0.67 14.40 -9.09
CA GLU A 21 1.59 13.63 -8.27
C GLU A 21 1.17 13.64 -6.80
N GLN A 22 0.81 14.80 -6.25
CA GLN A 22 0.29 14.93 -4.88
C GLN A 22 -0.97 14.08 -4.67
N LYS A 23 -1.95 14.21 -5.57
CA LYS A 23 -3.22 13.47 -5.49
C LYS A 23 -3.00 11.97 -5.65
N CYS A 24 -2.14 11.56 -6.58
CA CYS A 24 -1.81 10.16 -6.82
C CYS A 24 -1.14 9.54 -5.59
N VAL A 25 -0.17 10.23 -4.99
CA VAL A 25 0.54 9.72 -3.80
C VAL A 25 -0.42 9.54 -2.62
N ALA A 26 -1.30 10.52 -2.36
CA ALA A 26 -2.32 10.41 -1.31
C ALA A 26 -3.22 9.18 -1.53
N MET A 27 -3.81 9.05 -2.73
CA MET A 27 -4.66 7.90 -3.07
C MET A 27 -3.92 6.56 -3.02
N CYS A 28 -2.64 6.55 -3.42
CA CYS A 28 -1.82 5.35 -3.37
C CYS A 28 -1.56 4.90 -1.93
N MET A 29 -1.26 5.83 -1.03
CA MET A 29 -1.02 5.52 0.39
C MET A 29 -2.30 4.95 1.04
N ASP A 30 -3.44 5.60 0.82
CA ASP A 30 -4.74 5.12 1.33
C ASP A 30 -5.01 3.68 0.85
N ARG A 31 -4.89 3.45 -0.46
CA ARG A 31 -5.11 2.12 -1.06
C ARG A 31 -4.10 1.08 -0.57
N TYR A 32 -2.86 1.48 -0.34
CA TYR A 32 -1.82 0.58 0.17
C TYR A 32 -2.17 0.11 1.58
N LEU A 33 -2.59 1.02 2.47
CA LEU A 33 -2.99 0.68 3.83
C LEU A 33 -4.23 -0.22 3.85
N ASP A 34 -5.24 0.09 3.03
CA ASP A 34 -6.42 -0.77 2.87
C ASP A 34 -6.04 -2.20 2.45
N SER A 35 -5.18 -2.30 1.44
CA SER A 35 -4.71 -3.59 0.91
C SER A 35 -3.89 -4.34 1.95
N TRP A 36 -3.02 -3.65 2.69
CA TRP A 36 -2.20 -4.24 3.74
C TRP A 36 -3.06 -4.79 4.89
N ASN A 37 -4.08 -4.04 5.32
CA ASN A 37 -5.02 -4.48 6.35
C ASN A 37 -5.78 -5.74 5.92
N LEU A 38 -6.29 -5.76 4.69
CA LEU A 38 -7.01 -6.90 4.13
C LEU A 38 -6.12 -8.15 4.07
N VAL A 39 -4.91 -8.02 3.51
CA VAL A 39 -3.96 -9.13 3.39
C VAL A 39 -3.52 -9.63 4.77
N SER A 40 -3.20 -8.72 5.70
CA SER A 40 -2.80 -9.07 7.07
C SER A 40 -3.90 -9.85 7.79
N LYS A 41 -5.16 -9.42 7.67
CA LYS A 41 -6.31 -10.15 8.23
C LYS A 41 -6.48 -11.54 7.59
N ALA A 42 -6.43 -11.63 6.27
CA ALA A 42 -6.58 -12.90 5.56
C ALA A 42 -5.46 -13.89 5.94
N TYR A 43 -4.22 -13.41 6.01
CA TYR A 43 -3.06 -14.19 6.42
C TYR A 43 -3.14 -14.63 7.89
N GLY A 44 -3.51 -13.73 8.80
CA GLY A 44 -3.71 -14.04 10.21
C GLY A 44 -4.77 -15.12 10.43
N ASN A 45 -5.90 -15.03 9.73
CA ASN A 45 -6.95 -16.04 9.76
C ASN A 45 -6.46 -17.40 9.24
N ARG A 46 -5.59 -17.41 8.22
CA ARG A 46 -4.99 -18.65 7.71
C ARG A 46 -4.08 -19.29 8.76
N LEU A 47 -3.17 -18.52 9.36
CA LEU A 47 -2.27 -19.01 10.41
C LEU A 47 -3.02 -19.55 11.63
N GLN A 48 -4.13 -18.91 12.03
CA GLN A 48 -4.97 -19.43 13.12
C GLN A 48 -5.55 -20.81 12.79
N ARG A 49 -6.08 -21.00 11.57
CA ARG A 49 -6.61 -22.30 11.13
C ARG A 49 -5.53 -23.37 11.05
N GLU A 50 -4.33 -23.01 10.60
CA GLU A 50 -3.19 -23.94 10.54
C GLU A 50 -2.74 -24.35 11.95
N ARG A 51 -2.70 -23.42 12.90
CA ARG A 51 -2.40 -23.72 14.32
C ARG A 51 -3.43 -24.61 14.99
N GLN A 52 -4.71 -24.51 14.62
CA GLN A 52 -5.77 -25.38 15.15
C GLN A 52 -5.71 -26.82 14.59
N ARG A 53 -4.97 -27.02 13.49
CA ARG A 53 -4.80 -28.34 12.85
C ARG A 53 -3.53 -29.07 13.31
N MET A 54 -2.69 -28.41 14.10
CA MET A 54 -1.59 -29.01 14.86
C MET A 54 -2.10 -29.40 16.24
#